data_AF-A0A850LUY6-F1
#
_entry.id   AF-A0A850LUY6-F1
#
_cell.length_a   1.000
_cell.length_b   1.000
_cell.length_c   1.000
_cell.angle_alpha   90.00
_cell.angle_beta   90.00
_cell.angle_gamma   90.00
#
_symmetry.space_group_name_H-M   'P 1'
#
loop_
_entity.id
_entity.type
_entity.pdbx_description
1 polymer ?
#
loop_
_entity_poly.entity_id
_entity_poly.type
_entity_poly.pdbx_seq_one_letter_code
_entity_poly.pdbx_strand_id
1 'polypeptide(L)'
;MKKEIIYKLLSIYLKLRHKGEVVDIKKSFINSKKILILLPINKEQFEIALSYLPKIKNIFRGREIVCILPETFQNLFKEISHENSLVYQQKDITYFSLPRKKIINSLRKEKFDITICLNPDFDLFCAYT
;
A
#
# COMPACT_ATOMS: atom_id res chain seq x y z
N MET A 1 0.12 -29.13 -30.94
CA MET A 1 0.54 -30.16 -29.96
C MET A 1 1.41 -29.65 -28.79
N LYS A 2 2.74 -29.44 -28.89
CA LYS A 2 3.56 -29.07 -27.70
C LYS A 2 3.16 -27.74 -27.04
N LYS A 3 2.81 -26.72 -27.83
CA LYS A 3 2.37 -25.40 -27.32
C LYS A 3 1.04 -25.47 -26.56
N GLU A 4 0.08 -26.27 -27.03
CA GLU A 4 -1.22 -26.41 -26.38
C GLU A 4 -1.12 -27.08 -25.01
N ILE A 5 -0.23 -28.06 -24.87
CA ILE A 5 0.02 -28.74 -23.59
C ILE A 5 0.60 -27.75 -22.58
N ILE A 6 1.55 -26.90 -23.02
CA ILE A 6 2.12 -25.84 -22.17
C ILE A 6 1.04 -24.85 -21.76
N TYR A 7 0.20 -24.39 -22.69
CA TYR A 7 -0.92 -23.48 -22.36
C TYR A 7 -1.91 -24.09 -21.36
N LYS A 8 -2.24 -25.38 -21.52
CA LYS A 8 -3.12 -26.10 -20.61
C LYS A 8 -2.52 -26.18 -19.20
N LEU A 9 -1.25 -26.56 -19.10
CA LEU A 9 -0.53 -26.63 -17.83
C LEU A 9 -0.42 -25.25 -17.16
N LEU A 10 -0.15 -24.19 -17.94
CA LEU A 10 -0.10 -22.82 -17.44
C LEU A 10 -1.47 -22.38 -16.89
N SER A 11 -2.56 -22.68 -17.61
CA SER A 11 -3.92 -22.34 -17.19
C SER A 11 -4.34 -23.07 -15.92
N ILE A 12 -3.94 -24.33 -15.77
CA ILE A 12 -4.21 -25.14 -14.57
C ILE A 12 -3.41 -24.60 -13.39
N TYR A 13 -2.13 -24.28 -13.59
CA TYR A 13 -1.29 -23.66 -12.57
C TYR A 13 -1.86 -22.31 -12.10
N LEU A 14 -2.31 -21.47 -13.03
CA LEU A 14 -2.93 -20.17 -12.71
C LEU A 14 -4.26 -20.35 -11.96
N LYS A 15 -5.10 -21.31 -12.36
CA LYS A 15 -6.35 -21.65 -11.64
C LYS A 15 -6.11 -22.21 -10.24
N LEU A 16 -5.07 -23.03 -10.06
CA LEU A 16 -4.70 -23.57 -8.75
C LEU A 16 -4.08 -22.50 -7.84
N ARG A 17 -3.36 -21.52 -8.42
CA ARG A 17 -2.78 -20.39 -7.69
C ARG A 17 -3.83 -19.35 -7.30
N HIS A 18 -4.88 -19.18 -8.10
CA HIS A 18 -6.02 -18.31 -7.80
C HIS A 18 -7.21 -19.13 -7.27
N LYS A 19 -7.12 -19.61 -6.03
CA LYS A 19 -8.33 -19.74 -5.20
C LYS A 19 -8.79 -18.32 -4.86
N GLY A 20 -9.53 -17.70 -5.78
CA GLY A 20 -10.16 -16.42 -5.50
C GLY A 20 -11.15 -16.60 -4.36
N GLU A 21 -10.86 -16.00 -3.22
CA GLU A 21 -11.85 -15.88 -2.15
C GLU A 21 -12.91 -14.87 -2.60
N VAL A 22 -14.19 -15.24 -2.45
CA VAL A 22 -15.28 -14.29 -2.64
C VAL A 22 -15.27 -13.36 -1.43
N VAL A 23 -14.67 -12.18 -1.59
CA VAL A 23 -14.57 -11.18 -0.53
C VAL A 23 -15.81 -10.30 -0.56
N ASP A 24 -16.56 -10.28 0.55
CA ASP A 24 -17.56 -9.24 0.77
C ASP A 24 -16.84 -7.93 1.10
N ILE A 25 -16.77 -7.05 0.09
CA ILE A 25 -16.08 -5.76 0.19
C ILE A 25 -16.67 -4.92 1.33
N LYS A 26 -17.99 -4.93 1.54
CA LYS A 26 -18.62 -4.15 2.62
C LYS A 26 -18.18 -4.70 3.97
N LYS A 27 -18.19 -6.02 4.14
CA LYS A 27 -17.77 -6.65 5.40
C LYS A 27 -16.28 -6.43 5.68
N SER A 28 -15.42 -6.57 4.67
CA SER A 28 -13.98 -6.27 4.80
C SER A 28 -13.73 -4.81 5.13
N PHE A 29 -14.47 -3.90 4.49
CA PHE A 29 -14.38 -2.48 4.78
C PHE A 29 -14.90 -2.13 6.17
N ILE A 30 -15.97 -2.77 6.68
CA ILE A 30 -16.49 -2.52 8.03
C ILE A 30 -15.52 -3.05 9.10
N ASN A 31 -14.94 -4.24 8.87
CA ASN A 31 -14.13 -4.94 9.85
C ASN A 31 -12.65 -4.55 9.86
N SER A 32 -12.17 -3.78 8.88
CA SER A 32 -10.77 -3.35 8.83
C SER A 32 -10.41 -2.55 10.09
N LYS A 33 -9.33 -2.93 10.75
CA LYS A 33 -8.79 -2.28 11.94
C LYS A 33 -7.59 -1.41 11.62
N LYS A 34 -6.78 -1.82 10.65
CA LYS A 34 -5.51 -1.17 10.33
C LYS A 34 -5.40 -0.84 8.85
N ILE A 35 -5.12 0.42 8.56
CA ILE A 35 -5.16 0.99 7.21
C ILE A 35 -3.79 1.58 6.90
N LEU A 36 -3.26 1.23 5.73
CA LEU A 36 -2.07 1.83 5.18
C LEU A 36 -2.45 2.89 4.15
N ILE A 37 -1.85 4.06 4.24
CA ILE A 37 -1.97 5.12 3.24
C ILE A 37 -0.61 5.33 2.59
N LEU A 38 -0.50 5.13 1.28
CA LEU A 38 0.70 5.45 0.51
C LEU A 38 0.63 6.91 0.07
N LEU A 39 1.55 7.75 0.57
CA LEU A 39 1.61 9.15 0.20
C LEU A 39 2.49 9.38 -1.04
N PRO A 40 2.15 10.38 -1.89
CA PRO A 40 2.94 10.68 -3.08
C PRO A 40 4.39 11.05 -2.77
N ILE A 41 5.27 10.74 -3.73
CA ILE A 41 6.69 11.13 -3.70
C ILE A 41 6.96 12.53 -4.25
N ASN A 42 6.05 13.07 -5.05
CA ASN A 42 6.15 14.43 -5.55
C ASN A 42 5.61 15.41 -4.50
N LYS A 43 6.31 16.52 -4.26
CA LYS A 43 5.96 17.50 -3.23
C LYS A 43 4.56 18.11 -3.42
N GLU A 44 4.20 18.54 -4.62
CA GLU A 44 2.90 19.17 -4.88
C GLU A 44 1.76 18.17 -4.64
N GLN A 45 1.93 16.95 -5.15
CA GLN A 45 0.97 15.87 -4.94
C GLN A 45 0.89 15.47 -3.47
N PHE A 46 2.01 15.48 -2.75
CA PHE A 46 2.07 15.17 -1.33
C PHE A 46 1.28 16.18 -0.50
N GLU A 47 1.45 17.47 -0.76
CA GLU A 47 0.68 18.54 -0.09
C GLU A 47 -0.83 18.42 -0.38
N ILE A 48 -1.20 18.11 -1.62
CA ILE A 48 -2.58 17.83 -1.99
C ILE A 48 -3.11 16.61 -1.21
N ALA A 49 -2.38 15.50 -1.18
CA ALA A 49 -2.77 14.28 -0.47
C ALA A 49 -2.92 14.51 1.05
N LEU A 50 -2.02 15.27 1.65
CA LEU A 50 -2.09 15.69 3.05
C LEU A 50 -3.42 16.40 3.37
N SER A 51 -3.90 17.27 2.47
CA SER A 51 -5.17 17.98 2.67
C SER A 51 -6.39 17.05 2.74
N TYR A 52 -6.28 15.83 2.19
CA TYR A 52 -7.35 14.82 2.24
C TYR A 52 -7.27 13.91 3.49
N LEU A 53 -6.14 13.86 4.19
CA LEU A 53 -5.98 13.00 5.37
C LEU A 53 -7.06 13.22 6.44
N PRO A 54 -7.49 14.45 6.77
CA PRO A 54 -8.58 14.65 7.73
C PRO A 54 -9.90 14.01 7.28
N LYS A 55 -10.21 14.04 5.98
CA LYS A 55 -11.42 13.40 5.43
C LYS A 55 -11.32 11.88 5.50
N ILE A 56 -10.17 11.33 5.15
CA ILE A 56 -9.90 9.88 5.23
C ILE A 56 -10.01 9.42 6.69
N LYS A 57 -9.44 10.17 7.63
CA LYS A 57 -9.55 9.91 9.07
C LYS A 57 -10.99 9.90 9.56
N ASN A 58 -11.83 10.80 9.06
CA ASN A 58 -13.24 10.82 9.42
C ASN A 58 -13.99 9.59 8.89
N ILE A 59 -13.68 9.13 7.67
CA ILE A 59 -14.25 7.90 7.08
C ILE A 59 -13.86 6.68 7.91
N PHE A 60 -12.61 6.65 8.38
CA PHE A 60 -12.01 5.54 9.10
C PHE A 60 -11.90 5.78 10.61
N ARG A 61 -12.82 6.57 11.16
CA ARG A 61 -12.77 6.98 12.57
C ARG A 61 -12.71 5.75 13.50
N GLY A 62 -11.77 5.77 14.42
CA GLY A 62 -11.54 4.67 15.39
C GLY A 62 -10.70 3.51 14.86
N ARG A 63 -10.13 3.62 13.65
CA ARG A 63 -9.19 2.65 13.07
C ARG A 63 -7.77 3.17 13.16
N GLU A 64 -6.81 2.26 13.18
CA GLU A 64 -5.39 2.59 13.13
C GLU A 64 -5.02 2.99 11.70
N ILE A 65 -4.54 4.21 11.51
CA ILE A 65 -4.05 4.72 10.22
C ILE A 65 -2.54 4.83 10.31
N VAL A 66 -1.86 4.24 9.34
CA VAL A 66 -0.42 4.34 9.17
C VAL A 66 -0.16 4.92 7.78
N CYS A 67 0.61 5.99 7.71
CA CYS A 67 1.04 6.56 6.42
C CYS A 67 2.45 6.06 6.08
N ILE A 68 2.72 5.76 4.82
CA ILE A 68 4.08 5.55 4.33
C ILE A 68 4.50 6.72 3.44
N LEU A 69 5.70 7.24 3.69
CA LEU A 69 6.23 8.39 2.98
C LEU A 69 7.78 8.38 2.95
N PRO A 70 8.37 9.09 1.98
CA PRO A 70 9.80 9.42 1.99
C PRO A 70 10.22 10.20 3.23
N GLU A 71 11.47 9.99 3.67
CA GLU A 71 12.11 10.76 4.76
C GLU A 71 12.09 12.27 4.50
N THR A 72 12.21 12.69 3.25
CA THR A 72 12.17 14.10 2.85
C THR A 72 10.90 14.83 3.26
N PHE A 73 9.79 14.10 3.45
CA PHE A 73 8.50 14.68 3.85
C PHE A 73 8.14 14.44 5.31
N GLN A 74 9.01 13.77 6.10
CA GLN A 74 8.69 13.41 7.47
C GLN A 74 8.39 14.62 8.36
N ASN A 75 9.15 15.71 8.22
CA ASN A 75 8.96 16.91 9.03
C ASN A 75 7.63 17.59 8.70
N LEU A 76 7.39 17.83 7.41
CA LEU A 76 6.13 18.40 6.92
C LEU A 76 4.92 17.54 7.34
N PHE A 77 5.06 16.22 7.27
CA PHE A 77 4.03 15.30 7.74
C PHE A 77 3.76 15.46 9.23
N LYS A 78 4.78 15.50 10.09
CA LYS A 78 4.61 15.63 11.55
C LYS A 78 3.97 16.94 11.98
N GLU A 79 4.24 18.02 11.25
CA GLU A 79 3.65 19.34 11.51
C GLU A 79 2.14 19.36 11.24
N ILE A 80 1.69 18.62 10.23
CA ILE A 80 0.30 18.66 9.74
C ILE A 80 -0.53 17.48 10.26
N SER A 81 0.10 16.31 10.33
CA SER A 81 -0.49 15.02 10.62
C SER A 81 0.16 14.44 11.87
N HIS A 82 -0.60 14.39 12.95
CA HIS A 82 -0.19 13.71 14.20
C HIS A 82 -0.36 12.18 14.11
N GLU A 83 -0.36 11.61 12.91
CA GLU A 83 -0.57 10.18 12.67
C GLU A 83 0.73 9.39 12.69
N ASN A 84 0.61 8.07 12.81
CA ASN A 84 1.75 7.17 12.71
C ASN A 84 2.27 7.12 11.26
N SER A 85 3.59 7.17 11.12
CA SER A 85 4.26 7.10 9.82
C SER A 85 5.33 6.03 9.75
N LEU A 86 5.31 5.24 8.67
CA LEU A 86 6.45 4.47 8.20
C LEU A 86 7.25 5.32 7.21
N VAL A 87 8.49 5.61 7.56
CA VAL A 87 9.35 6.46 6.75
C VAL A 87 10.37 5.59 6.02
N TYR A 88 10.53 5.83 4.73
CA TYR A 88 11.54 5.15 3.91
C TYR A 88 12.58 6.11 3.36
N GLN A 89 13.80 5.61 3.23
CA GLN A 89 14.92 6.35 2.66
C GLN A 89 15.27 5.82 1.27
N GLN A 90 16.05 6.58 0.51
CA GLN A 90 16.52 6.16 -0.81
C GLN A 90 17.26 4.81 -0.77
N LYS A 91 17.97 4.53 0.32
CA LYS A 91 18.67 3.23 0.52
C LYS A 91 17.72 2.04 0.66
N ASP A 92 16.47 2.27 1.03
CA ASP A 92 15.43 1.25 1.16
C ASP A 92 14.76 0.93 -0.18
N ILE A 93 15.13 1.65 -1.24
CA ILE A 93 14.68 1.46 -2.60
C ILE A 93 15.84 0.94 -3.45
N THR A 94 15.53 0.16 -4.49
CA THR A 94 16.50 -0.32 -5.48
C THR A 94 16.64 0.68 -6.62
N TYR A 95 17.63 0.48 -7.51
CA TYR A 95 17.78 1.30 -8.70
C TYR A 95 16.52 1.31 -9.60
N PHE A 96 15.73 0.22 -9.59
CA PHE A 96 14.48 0.09 -10.34
C PHE A 96 13.25 0.58 -9.56
N SER A 97 13.44 1.43 -8.55
CA SER A 97 12.36 1.96 -7.70
C SER A 97 11.57 0.89 -6.92
N LEU A 98 12.09 -0.35 -6.83
CA LEU A 98 11.45 -1.41 -6.05
C LEU A 98 11.80 -1.29 -4.57
N PRO A 99 10.83 -1.47 -3.65
CA PRO A 99 11.10 -1.57 -2.22
C PRO A 99 12.06 -2.74 -1.91
N ARG A 100 13.06 -2.52 -1.06
CA ARG A 100 13.97 -3.58 -0.62
C ARG A 100 13.29 -4.50 0.40
N LYS A 101 13.81 -5.74 0.50
CA LYS A 101 13.30 -6.78 1.41
C LYS A 101 13.07 -6.29 2.85
N LYS A 102 13.94 -5.43 3.38
CA LYS A 102 13.82 -4.90 4.74
C LYS A 102 12.47 -4.20 4.94
N ILE A 103 12.10 -3.29 4.03
CA ILE A 103 10.88 -2.51 4.15
C ILE A 103 9.64 -3.32 3.82
N ILE A 104 9.74 -4.21 2.82
CA ILE A 104 8.68 -5.18 2.49
C ILE A 104 8.36 -6.04 3.71
N ASN A 105 9.39 -6.51 4.42
CA ASN A 105 9.20 -7.34 5.60
C ASN A 105 8.57 -6.55 6.75
N SER A 106 8.89 -5.26 6.90
CA SER A 106 8.19 -4.40 7.86
C SER A 106 6.71 -4.27 7.51
N LEU A 107 6.39 -3.92 6.26
CA LEU A 107 5.01 -3.76 5.79
C LEU A 107 4.18 -5.05 5.97
N ARG A 108 4.76 -6.20 5.63
CA ARG A 108 4.08 -7.50 5.77
C ARG A 108 3.85 -7.93 7.22
N LYS A 109 4.70 -7.50 8.15
CA LYS A 109 4.54 -7.80 9.59
C LYS A 109 3.39 -7.03 10.22
N GLU A 110 3.16 -5.81 9.74
CA GLU A 110 2.11 -4.92 10.27
C GLU A 110 0.68 -5.40 9.95
N LYS A 111 0.49 -6.26 8.93
CA LYS A 111 -0.81 -6.85 8.53
C LYS A 111 -1.91 -5.80 8.35
N PHE A 112 -1.78 -4.98 7.32
CA PHE A 112 -2.81 -4.03 6.94
C PHE A 112 -4.04 -4.73 6.35
N ASP A 113 -5.23 -4.27 6.71
CA ASP A 113 -6.49 -4.78 6.17
C ASP A 113 -6.87 -4.06 4.87
N ILE A 114 -6.48 -2.79 4.75
CA ILE A 114 -6.76 -1.92 3.60
C ILE A 114 -5.51 -1.10 3.29
N THR A 115 -5.14 -1.05 2.01
CA THR A 115 -4.17 -0.09 1.48
C THR A 115 -4.85 0.91 0.58
N ILE A 116 -4.57 2.20 0.80
CA ILE A 116 -5.06 3.31 -0.01
C ILE A 116 -3.84 3.98 -0.64
N CYS A 117 -3.73 3.90 -1.97
CA CYS A 117 -2.71 4.64 -2.69
C CYS A 117 -3.23 6.04 -3.03
N LEU A 118 -2.59 7.08 -2.50
CA LEU A 118 -2.86 8.46 -2.90
C LEU A 118 -1.86 8.96 -3.96
N ASN A 119 -0.89 8.12 -4.34
CA ASN A 119 0.01 8.39 -5.44
C ASN A 119 -0.79 8.29 -6.76
N PRO A 120 -0.86 9.36 -7.58
CA PRO A 120 -1.55 9.31 -8.87
C PRO A 120 -0.80 8.42 -9.88
N ASP A 121 0.51 8.30 -9.71
CA ASP A 121 1.34 7.37 -10.47
C ASP A 121 1.38 6.00 -9.79
N PHE A 122 1.63 4.96 -10.59
CA PHE A 122 1.72 3.59 -10.06
C PHE A 122 2.84 3.48 -9.02
N ASP A 123 2.44 3.15 -7.78
CA ASP A 123 3.37 2.95 -6.68
C ASP A 123 3.61 1.46 -6.41
N LEU A 124 4.86 1.03 -6.54
CA LEU A 124 5.28 -0.35 -6.35
C LEU A 124 5.09 -0.85 -4.91
N PHE A 125 4.93 0.05 -3.93
CA PHE A 125 4.54 -0.35 -2.57
C PHE A 125 3.17 -1.04 -2.55
N CYS A 126 2.23 -0.69 -3.45
CA CYS A 126 0.92 -1.34 -3.55
C CYS A 126 1.00 -2.86 -3.77
N ALA A 127 2.08 -3.35 -4.41
CA ALA A 127 2.23 -4.76 -4.74
C ALA A 127 2.65 -5.64 -3.55
N TYR A 128 2.97 -5.04 -2.40
CA TYR A 128 3.55 -5.73 -1.25
C TYR A 128 2.76 -5.57 0.06
N THR A 129 1.64 -4.86 0.02
CA THR A 129 0.77 -4.52 1.14
C THR A 129 -0.56 -5.25 0.97
#